data_AF-A0A951N4H4-F1
#
_entry.id   AF-A0A951N4H4-F1
#
_cell.length_a   1.000
_cell.length_b   1.000
_cell.length_c   1.000
_cell.angle_alpha   90.00
_cell.angle_beta   90.00
_cell.angle_gamma   90.00
#
_symmetry.space_group_name_H-M   'P 1'
#
loop_
_entity.id
_entity.type
_entity.pdbx_description
1 polymer ?
#
loop_
_entity_poly.entity_id
_entity_poly.type
_entity_poly.pdbx_seq_one_letter_code
_entity_poly.pdbx_strand_id
1 'polypeptide(L)'
;MPKSLPQVVRVPYSVLVYDKRAARYRAPSGRFLDPRTVRLTVEADIDATKARMESHASRVQSGQLDVREWRDLQAREVKHLHLANVAAIASQS
;
A
#
# COMPACT_ATOMS: atom_id res chain seq x y z
N MET A 1 8.90 -31.01 -15.16
CA MET A 1 8.38 -30.40 -13.91
C MET A 1 8.38 -28.90 -14.07
N PRO A 2 7.23 -28.20 -14.01
CA PRO A 2 7.24 -26.74 -14.05
C PRO A 2 7.85 -26.21 -12.75
N LYS A 3 8.92 -25.42 -12.86
CA LYS A 3 9.52 -24.69 -11.74
C LYS A 3 8.46 -23.74 -11.18
N SER A 4 8.02 -23.98 -9.95
CA SER A 4 7.19 -23.02 -9.21
C SER A 4 7.94 -21.70 -9.12
N LEU A 5 7.40 -20.67 -9.76
CA LEU A 5 7.87 -19.30 -9.59
C LEU A 5 7.78 -18.95 -8.09
N PRO A 6 8.80 -18.29 -7.51
CA PRO A 6 8.73 -17.86 -6.13
C PRO A 6 7.47 -17.01 -5.97
N GLN A 7 6.57 -17.44 -5.09
CA GLN A 7 5.41 -16.64 -4.74
C GLN A 7 5.93 -15.32 -4.19
N VAL A 8 5.77 -14.25 -4.98
CA VAL A 8 6.03 -12.90 -4.51
C VAL A 8 4.99 -12.64 -3.43
N VAL A 9 5.40 -12.81 -2.17
CA VAL A 9 4.56 -12.50 -1.02
C VAL A 9 4.24 -11.02 -1.10
N ARG A 10 3.02 -10.70 -1.57
CA ARG A 10 2.53 -9.32 -1.63
C ARG A 10 2.23 -8.89 -0.20
N VAL A 11 3.18 -8.20 0.41
CA VAL A 11 3.00 -7.58 1.71
C VAL A 11 2.42 -6.18 1.47
N PRO A 12 1.34 -5.77 2.15
CA PRO A 12 0.87 -4.39 2.11
C PRO A 12 2.00 -3.43 2.50
N TYR A 13 2.04 -2.24 1.90
CA TYR A 13 3.07 -1.25 2.24
C TYR A 13 2.98 -0.84 3.72
N SER A 14 1.77 -0.75 4.25
CA SER A 14 1.46 -0.43 5.66
C SER A 14 2.08 -1.38 6.69
N VAL A 15 2.63 -2.54 6.27
CA VAL A 15 3.25 -3.50 7.18
C VAL A 15 4.77 -3.64 6.97
N LEU A 16 5.36 -2.81 6.11
CA LEU A 16 6.82 -2.70 6.04
C LEU A 16 7.36 -1.96 7.27
N VAL A 17 8.39 -2.52 7.89
CA VAL A 17 9.05 -1.92 9.05
C VAL A 17 10.45 -1.50 8.64
N TYR A 18 10.79 -0.21 8.68
CA TYR A 18 12.18 0.21 8.46
C TYR A 18 13.01 -0.03 9.71
N ASP A 19 14.17 -0.63 9.51
CA ASP A 19 15.20 -0.76 10.51
C ASP A 19 16.27 0.32 10.32
N LYS A 20 16.38 1.21 11.31
CA LYS A 20 17.35 2.31 11.32
C LYS A 20 18.79 1.85 11.41
N ARG A 21 19.07 0.78 12.18
CA ARG A 21 20.44 0.29 12.39
C ARG A 21 21.00 -0.29 11.11
N ALA A 22 20.18 -0.99 10.34
CA ALA A 22 20.55 -1.61 9.08
C ALA A 22 20.24 -0.75 7.84
N ALA A 23 19.60 0.41 8.02
CA ALA A 23 19.10 1.30 6.96
C ALA A 23 18.25 0.58 5.89
N ARG A 24 17.41 -0.37 6.31
CA ARG A 24 16.68 -1.28 5.40
C ARG A 24 15.28 -1.60 5.90
N TYR A 25 14.35 -1.76 4.96
CA TYR A 25 13.01 -2.28 5.26
C TYR A 25 13.03 -3.77 5.53
N ARG A 26 12.15 -4.19 6.46
CA ARG A 26 11.86 -5.58 6.81
C ARG A 26 10.39 -5.88 6.52
N ALA A 27 10.13 -7.11 6.09
CA ALA A 27 8.80 -7.67 6.13
C ALA A 27 8.37 -7.96 7.58
N PRO A 28 7.07 -8.16 7.86
CA PRO A 28 6.58 -8.58 9.17
C PRO A 28 7.24 -9.85 9.71
N SER A 29 7.72 -10.72 8.82
CA SER A 29 8.50 -11.92 9.17
C SER A 29 9.91 -11.62 9.72
N GLY A 30 10.31 -10.35 9.78
CA GLY A 30 11.63 -9.90 10.21
C GLY A 30 12.71 -9.95 9.11
N ARG A 31 12.40 -10.52 7.93
CA ARG A 31 13.34 -10.59 6.81
C ARG A 31 13.55 -9.23 6.16
N PHE A 32 14.81 -8.85 5.93
CA PHE A 32 15.14 -7.67 5.14
C PHE A 32 14.70 -7.82 3.70
N LEU A 33 14.08 -6.76 3.18
CA LEU A 33 13.69 -6.64 1.79
C LEU A 33 14.81 -6.00 0.98
N ASP A 34 14.85 -6.34 -0.30
CA ASP A 34 15.67 -5.60 -1.27
C ASP A 34 14.93 -4.33 -1.73
N PRO A 35 15.66 -3.30 -2.20
CA PRO A 35 15.04 -2.03 -2.62
C PRO A 35 14.00 -2.17 -3.74
N ARG A 36 14.17 -3.15 -4.65
CA ARG A 36 13.21 -3.37 -5.73
C ARG A 36 11.90 -3.92 -5.19
N THR A 37 11.95 -4.86 -4.24
CA THR A 37 10.74 -5.38 -3.57
C THR A 37 10.01 -4.28 -2.81
N VAL A 38 10.74 -3.42 -2.08
CA VAL A 38 10.12 -2.27 -1.40
C VAL A 38 9.41 -1.36 -2.40
N ARG A 39 10.07 -1.00 -3.49
CA ARG A 39 9.48 -0.17 -4.55
C ARG A 39 8.22 -0.80 -5.15
N LEU A 40 8.28 -2.08 -5.51
CA LEU A 40 7.13 -2.80 -6.09
C LEU A 40 5.96 -2.89 -5.10
N THR A 41 6.23 -3.07 -3.82
CA THR A 41 5.20 -3.04 -2.77
C THR A 41 4.53 -1.66 -2.68
N VAL A 42 5.31 -0.58 -2.70
CA VAL A 42 4.78 0.80 -2.67
C VAL A 42 3.95 1.10 -3.91
N GLU A 43 4.47 0.79 -5.10
CA GLU A 43 3.77 1.01 -6.37
C GLU A 43 2.45 0.21 -6.41
N ALA A 44 2.46 -1.05 -5.98
CA ALA A 44 1.25 -1.87 -5.92
C ALA A 44 0.19 -1.31 -4.96
N ASP A 45 0.60 -0.72 -3.84
CA ASP A 45 -0.34 -0.12 -2.87
C ASP A 45 -0.94 1.19 -3.38
N ILE A 46 -0.15 1.99 -4.10
CA ILE A 46 -0.61 3.18 -4.82
C ILE A 46 -1.64 2.79 -5.89
N ASP A 47 -1.33 1.80 -6.72
CA ASP A 47 -2.21 1.35 -7.80
C ASP A 47 -3.51 0.75 -7.24
N ALA A 48 -3.43 -0.06 -6.17
CA ALA A 48 -4.60 -0.58 -5.49
C ALA A 48 -5.47 0.55 -4.91
N THR A 49 -4.86 1.60 -4.36
CA THR A 49 -5.59 2.77 -3.85
C THR A 49 -6.28 3.53 -4.97
N LYS A 50 -5.59 3.78 -6.09
CA LYS A 50 -6.20 4.42 -7.27
C LYS A 50 -7.40 3.62 -7.78
N ALA A 51 -7.26 2.30 -7.92
CA ALA A 51 -8.34 1.43 -8.36
C ALA A 51 -9.57 1.50 -7.43
N ARG A 52 -9.37 1.58 -6.11
CA ARG A 52 -10.46 1.78 -5.15
C ARG A 52 -11.11 3.16 -5.32
N MET A 53 -10.32 4.22 -5.46
CA MET A 53 -10.83 5.58 -5.68
C MET A 53 -11.65 5.68 -6.97
N GLU A 54 -11.20 5.05 -8.06
CA GLU A 54 -11.92 4.96 -9.34
C GLU A 54 -13.22 4.17 -9.18
N SER A 55 -13.17 3.01 -8.49
CA SER A 55 -14.37 2.22 -8.19
C SER A 55 -15.40 3.03 -7.39
N HIS A 56 -14.98 3.81 -6.40
CA HIS A 56 -15.87 4.70 -5.65
C HIS A 56 -16.49 5.75 -6.58
N ALA A 57 -15.72 6.34 -7.49
CA ALA A 57 -16.24 7.32 -8.46
C ALA A 57 -17.29 6.70 -9.40
N SER A 58 -17.05 5.50 -9.93
CA SER A 58 -18.03 4.78 -10.74
C SER A 58 -19.30 4.46 -9.97
N ARG A 59 -19.21 4.14 -8.68
CA ARG A 59 -20.38 3.89 -7.82
C ARG A 59 -21.21 5.15 -7.55
N VAL A 60 -20.60 6.33 -7.52
CA VAL A 60 -21.36 7.60 -7.48
C VAL A 60 -22.08 7.82 -8.79
N GLN A 61 -21.40 7.63 -9.93
CA GLN A 61 -22.00 7.81 -11.25
C GLN A 61 -23.19 6.88 -11.49
N SER A 62 -23.14 5.66 -10.96
CA SER A 62 -24.25 4.68 -11.04
C SER A 62 -25.35 4.89 -10.00
N GLY A 63 -25.21 5.88 -9.09
CA GLY A 63 -26.16 6.12 -8.00
C GLY A 63 -26.12 5.08 -6.87
N GLN A 64 -25.12 4.20 -6.85
CA GLN A 64 -24.92 3.17 -5.83
C GLN A 64 -24.21 3.68 -4.57
N LEU A 65 -23.75 4.93 -4.59
CA LEU A 65 -23.02 5.59 -3.52
C LEU A 65 -23.42 7.06 -3.52
N ASP A 66 -23.82 7.59 -2.37
CA ASP A 66 -24.08 9.02 -2.27
C ASP A 66 -22.77 9.82 -2.25
N VAL A 67 -22.84 11.12 -2.58
CA VAL A 67 -21.66 11.99 -2.69
C VAL A 67 -20.95 12.19 -1.34
N ARG A 68 -21.69 12.17 -0.23
CA ARG A 68 -21.12 12.31 1.12
C ARG A 68 -20.36 11.04 1.51
N GLU A 69 -20.95 9.88 1.29
CA GLU A 69 -20.32 8.58 1.53
C GLU A 69 -19.06 8.41 0.64
N TRP A 70 -19.15 8.81 -0.63
CA TRP A 70 -18.00 8.88 -1.51
C TRP A 70 -16.88 9.75 -0.97
N ARG A 71 -17.19 10.97 -0.53
CA ARG A 71 -16.19 11.88 0.04
C ARG A 71 -15.49 11.26 1.25
N ASP A 72 -16.25 10.61 2.12
CA ASP A 72 -15.70 9.96 3.31
C ASP A 72 -14.82 8.75 2.94
N LEU A 73 -15.17 7.99 1.91
CA LEU A 73 -14.34 6.92 1.35
C LEU A 73 -13.05 7.46 0.71
N GLN A 74 -13.14 8.53 -0.10
CA GLN A 74 -11.95 9.18 -0.68
C GLN A 74 -10.99 9.68 0.41
N ALA A 75 -11.52 10.29 1.48
CA ALA A 75 -10.72 10.75 2.60
C ALA A 75 -9.98 9.59 3.31
N ARG A 76 -10.62 8.42 3.41
CA ARG A 76 -9.98 7.21 3.97
C ARG A 76 -8.84 6.69 3.09
N GLU A 77 -9.04 6.65 1.77
CA GLU A 77 -8.01 6.22 0.82
C GLU A 77 -6.78 7.16 0.84
N VAL A 78 -7.00 8.47 0.86
CA VAL A 78 -5.91 9.46 0.98
C VAL A 78 -5.20 9.32 2.33
N LYS A 79 -5.95 9.15 3.43
CA LYS A 79 -5.37 8.93 4.76
C LYS A 79 -4.54 7.65 4.80
N HIS A 80 -4.98 6.59 4.13
CA HIS A 80 -4.25 5.32 4.05
C HIS A 80 -2.86 5.54 3.41
N LEU A 81 -2.81 6.18 2.24
CA LEU A 81 -1.54 6.50 1.58
C LEU A 81 -0.66 7.43 2.42
N HIS A 82 -1.26 8.44 3.07
CA HIS A 82 -0.52 9.36 3.92
C HIS A 82 0.11 8.67 5.13
N LEU A 83 -0.66 7.84 5.85
CA LEU A 83 -0.15 7.08 6.99
C LEU A 83 0.93 6.09 6.58
N ALA A 84 0.78 5.46 5.41
CA ALA A 84 1.78 4.55 4.90
C ALA A 84 3.09 5.30 4.56
N ASN A 85 3.00 6.50 3.99
CA ASN A 85 4.17 7.36 3.74
C ASN A 85 4.82 7.86 5.05
N VAL A 86 4.02 8.31 6.03
CA VAL A 86 4.51 8.76 7.34
C VAL A 86 5.20 7.61 8.10
N ALA A 87 4.64 6.40 8.06
CA ALA A 87 5.27 5.23 8.66
C ALA A 87 6.65 4.94 8.04
N ALA A 88 6.82 5.15 6.73
CA ALA A 88 8.10 5.04 6.07
C ALA A 88 9.10 6.16 6.41
N ILE A 89 8.63 7.39 6.65
CA ILE A 89 9.49 8.52 7.04
C ILE A 89 9.93 8.38 8.51
N ALA A 90 8.99 8.15 9.43
CA ALA A 90 9.26 8.03 10.86
C ALA A 90 10.21 6.86 11.17
N SER A 91 10.16 5.84 10.34
CA SER A 91 11.03 4.69 10.46
C SER A 91 12.45 5.00 9.98
N GLN A 92 12.71 6.09 9.24
CA GLN A 92 14.05 6.59 8.86
C GLN A 92 14.69 7.59 9.85
N SER A 93 13.92 8.19 10.78
CA SER A 93 14.36 9.28 11.69
C SER A 93 14.75 8.81 13.09
#